data_AF-A0A1V6K0N8-F1
#
_entry.id   AF-A0A1V6K0N8-F1
#
_cell.length_a   1.000
_cell.length_b   1.000
_cell.length_c   1.000
_cell.angle_alpha   90.00
_cell.angle_beta   90.00
_cell.angle_gamma   90.00
#
_symmetry.space_group_name_H-M   'P 1'
#
loop_
_entity.id
_entity.type
_entity.pdbx_description
1 polymer ?
#
loop_
_entity_poly.entity_id
_entity_poly.type
_entity_poly.pdbx_seq_one_letter_code
_entity_poly.pdbx_strand_id
1 'polypeptide(L)'
;MGALEQQFCGVCSRGVILSRESLFKCVQCGKVVCKDCFHAQQKQCYDCYAVFLEEQRKLRIVEDLETHRLEEEQKLREIAERRRRRLMQQRKSALVWMVLVPVVFTLFCWLVLGRLLRTPHGFWVTIAVVHDIIFVMSGLARYPWREDLVDRLSKSDRR
;
A
#
# COMPACT_ATOMS: atom_id res chain seq x y z
N MET A 1 -30.97 -5.40 -60.70
CA MET A 1 -31.31 -4.68 -59.46
C MET A 1 -31.23 -5.69 -58.33
N GLY A 2 -30.16 -5.67 -57.54
CA GLY A 2 -29.90 -6.69 -56.52
C GLY A 2 -30.91 -6.59 -55.39
N ALA A 3 -31.57 -7.71 -55.09
CA ALA A 3 -32.40 -7.81 -53.90
C ALA A 3 -31.49 -7.61 -52.67
N LEU A 4 -31.65 -6.49 -51.97
CA LEU A 4 -31.06 -6.33 -50.64
C LEU A 4 -31.64 -7.44 -49.76
N GLU A 5 -30.82 -8.45 -49.47
CA GLU A 5 -31.16 -9.56 -48.60
C GLU A 5 -31.46 -8.99 -47.20
N GLN A 6 -32.75 -8.74 -46.93
CA GLN A 6 -33.18 -8.19 -45.65
C GLN A 6 -33.02 -9.28 -44.59
N GLN A 7 -31.91 -9.25 -43.86
CA GLN A 7 -31.67 -10.15 -42.74
C GLN A 7 -32.54 -9.73 -41.55
N PHE A 8 -33.61 -10.49 -41.33
CA PHE A 8 -34.52 -10.34 -40.19
C PHE A 8 -33.93 -10.95 -38.92
N CYS A 9 -34.37 -10.45 -37.76
CA CYS A 9 -34.02 -11.05 -36.47
C CYS A 9 -34.54 -12.50 -36.36
N GLY A 10 -33.95 -13.34 -35.49
CA GLY A 10 -34.38 -14.74 -35.32
C GLY A 10 -35.85 -14.90 -34.92
N VAL A 11 -36.41 -13.93 -34.19
CA VAL A 11 -37.84 -13.89 -33.81
C VAL A 11 -38.71 -13.47 -35.01
N CYS A 12 -38.26 -12.46 -35.75
CA CYS A 12 -38.91 -11.87 -36.91
C CYS A 12 -38.97 -12.85 -38.10
N SER A 13 -37.90 -13.62 -38.31
CA SER A 13 -37.76 -14.63 -39.38
C SER A 13 -38.55 -15.91 -39.11
N ARG A 14 -38.91 -16.19 -37.85
CA ARG A 14 -39.73 -17.35 -37.45
C ARG A 14 -41.24 -17.17 -37.70
N GLY A 15 -41.65 -16.10 -38.38
CA GLY A 15 -42.95 -16.04 -39.05
C GLY A 15 -44.12 -15.46 -38.26
N VAL A 16 -43.88 -14.70 -37.18
CA VAL A 16 -44.96 -13.93 -36.51
C VAL A 16 -44.76 -12.44 -36.77
N ILE A 17 -44.64 -12.04 -38.03
CA ILE A 17 -44.81 -10.63 -38.41
C ILE A 17 -46.24 -10.49 -38.90
N LEU A 18 -47.13 -9.99 -38.04
CA LEU A 18 -48.43 -9.52 -38.49
C LEU A 18 -48.15 -8.45 -39.56
N SER A 19 -48.77 -8.55 -40.73
CA SER A 19 -48.45 -7.78 -41.96
C SER A 19 -48.59 -6.24 -41.86
N ARG A 20 -48.71 -5.68 -40.65
CA ARG A 20 -48.85 -4.26 -40.32
C ARG A 20 -47.90 -3.75 -39.23
N GLU A 21 -46.94 -4.56 -38.77
CA GLU A 21 -46.01 -4.10 -37.73
C GLU A 21 -44.91 -3.18 -38.28
N SER A 22 -44.56 -2.14 -37.52
CA SER A 22 -43.48 -1.23 -37.86
C SER A 22 -42.12 -1.91 -37.65
N LEU A 23 -41.32 -1.93 -38.72
CA LEU A 23 -39.97 -2.48 -38.71
C LEU A 23 -38.95 -1.36 -38.49
N PHE A 24 -37.94 -1.64 -37.67
CA PHE A 24 -36.88 -0.69 -37.33
C PHE A 24 -35.53 -1.24 -37.78
N LYS A 25 -34.66 -0.38 -38.30
CA LYS A 25 -33.30 -0.73 -38.68
C LYS A 25 -32.35 -0.40 -37.54
N CYS A 26 -31.60 -1.39 -37.05
CA CYS A 26 -30.55 -1.17 -36.06
C CYS A 26 -29.40 -0.37 -36.69
N VAL A 27 -28.97 0.70 -36.03
CA VAL A 27 -27.86 1.55 -36.52
C VAL A 27 -26.52 0.81 -36.50
N GLN A 28 -26.30 -0.07 -35.51
CA GLN A 28 -25.00 -0.73 -35.33
C GLN A 28 -24.74 -1.89 -36.29
N CYS A 29 -25.69 -2.81 -36.45
CA CYS A 29 -25.53 -3.98 -37.32
C CYS A 29 -26.32 -3.90 -38.63
N GLY A 30 -27.15 -2.88 -38.84
CA GLY A 30 -27.95 -2.72 -40.05
C GLY A 30 -29.13 -3.69 -40.21
N LYS A 31 -29.33 -4.62 -39.26
CA LYS A 31 -30.44 -5.59 -39.28
C LYS A 31 -31.78 -4.91 -39.11
N VAL A 32 -32.80 -5.47 -39.77
CA VAL A 32 -34.19 -5.02 -39.62
C VAL A 32 -34.86 -5.89 -38.55
N VAL A 33 -35.37 -5.23 -37.51
CA VAL A 33 -35.93 -5.85 -36.31
C VAL A 33 -37.36 -5.35 -36.06
N CYS A 34 -38.19 -6.18 -35.43
CA CYS A 34 -39.52 -5.76 -34.99
C CYS A 34 -39.42 -4.80 -33.78
N LYS A 35 -40.54 -4.16 -33.45
CA LYS A 35 -40.65 -3.25 -32.30
C LYS A 35 -40.16 -3.90 -30.99
N ASP A 36 -40.47 -5.18 -30.77
CA ASP A 36 -40.11 -5.90 -29.54
C ASP A 36 -38.63 -6.24 -29.46
N CYS A 37 -37.92 -6.25 -30.59
CA CYS A 37 -36.48 -6.50 -30.66
C CYS A 37 -35.65 -5.20 -30.77
N PHE A 38 -36.31 -4.04 -30.80
CA PHE A 38 -35.68 -2.73 -30.99
C PHE A 38 -35.68 -1.90 -29.70
N HIS A 39 -34.50 -1.48 -29.28
CA HIS A 39 -34.35 -0.55 -28.16
C HIS A 39 -34.51 0.89 -28.66
N ALA A 40 -35.69 1.48 -28.47
CA ALA A 40 -36.03 2.78 -29.02
C ALA A 40 -35.08 3.92 -28.59
N GLN A 41 -34.67 3.95 -27.32
CA GLN A 41 -33.79 5.00 -26.79
C GLN A 41 -32.40 5.01 -27.41
N GLN A 42 -31.80 3.83 -27.61
CA GLN A 42 -30.45 3.68 -28.16
C GLN A 42 -30.44 3.48 -29.68
N LYS A 43 -31.62 3.35 -30.31
CA LYS A 43 -31.79 3.08 -31.75
C LYS A 43 -31.02 1.83 -32.24
N GLN A 44 -30.93 0.82 -31.37
CA GLN A 44 -30.18 -0.42 -31.60
C GLN A 44 -31.07 -1.65 -31.35
N CYS A 45 -30.71 -2.80 -31.90
CA CYS A 45 -31.35 -4.06 -31.52
C CYS A 45 -30.85 -4.54 -30.14
N TYR A 46 -31.64 -5.36 -29.45
CA TYR A 46 -31.27 -5.87 -28.13
C TYR A 46 -29.98 -6.71 -28.14
N ASP A 47 -29.69 -7.44 -29.21
CA ASP A 47 -28.44 -8.20 -29.33
C ASP A 47 -27.21 -7.27 -29.28
N CYS A 48 -27.22 -6.19 -30.07
CA CYS A 48 -26.12 -5.21 -30.06
C CYS A 48 -26.06 -4.46 -28.73
N TYR A 49 -27.22 -4.14 -28.15
CA TYR A 49 -27.29 -3.46 -26.86
C TYR A 49 -26.77 -4.35 -25.72
N ALA A 50 -27.03 -5.66 -25.75
CA ALA A 50 -26.51 -6.61 -24.78
C ALA A 50 -24.97 -6.68 -24.82
N VAL A 51 -24.38 -6.73 -26.02
CA VAL A 51 -22.91 -6.69 -26.19
C VAL A 51 -22.34 -5.40 -25.61
N PHE A 52 -22.96 -4.26 -25.90
CA PHE A 52 -22.53 -2.97 -25.33
C PHE A 52 -22.59 -2.96 -23.80
N LEU A 53 -23.64 -3.52 -23.20
CA LEU A 53 -23.76 -3.65 -21.75
C LEU A 53 -22.69 -4.56 -21.14
N GLU A 54 -22.35 -5.66 -21.82
CA GLU A 54 -21.26 -6.54 -21.39
C GLU A 54 -19.90 -5.86 -21.43
N GLU A 55 -19.61 -5.08 -22.48
CA GLU A 55 -18.39 -4.28 -22.58
C GLU A 55 -18.32 -3.24 -21.46
N GLN A 56 -19.40 -2.51 -21.20
CA GLN A 56 -19.45 -1.56 -20.08
C GLN A 56 -19.24 -2.24 -18.73
N ARG A 57 -19.81 -3.44 -18.54
CA ARG A 57 -19.59 -4.23 -17.32
C ARG A 57 -18.12 -4.62 -17.16
N LYS A 58 -17.48 -5.08 -18.24
CA LYS A 58 -16.04 -5.42 -18.22
C LYS A 58 -15.18 -4.22 -17.90
N LEU A 59 -15.46 -3.06 -18.51
CA LEU A 59 -14.73 -1.81 -18.23
C LEU A 59 -14.82 -1.41 -16.74
N ARG A 60 -16.01 -1.48 -16.15
CA ARG A 60 -16.20 -1.20 -14.72
C ARG A 60 -15.38 -2.14 -13.83
N ILE A 61 -15.37 -3.44 -14.14
CA ILE A 61 -14.59 -4.42 -13.37
C ILE A 61 -13.09 -4.12 -13.45
N VAL A 62 -12.60 -3.71 -14.63
CA VAL A 62 -11.19 -3.32 -14.81
C VAL A 62 -10.87 -2.06 -14.01
N GLU A 63 -11.74 -1.05 -14.05
CA GLU A 63 -11.58 0.19 -13.28
C GLU A 63 -11.57 -0.08 -11.76
N ASP A 64 -12.48 -0.91 -11.26
CA ASP A 64 -12.51 -1.35 -9.85
C ASP A 64 -11.22 -2.10 -9.46
N LEU A 65 -10.68 -2.93 -10.36
CA LEU A 65 -9.43 -3.65 -10.11
C LEU A 65 -8.22 -2.70 -10.05
N GLU A 66 -8.15 -1.73 -10.96
CA GLU A 66 -7.08 -0.73 -10.98
C GLU A 66 -7.10 0.17 -9.73
N THR A 67 -8.28 0.61 -9.31
CA THR A 67 -8.43 1.40 -8.09
C THR A 67 -8.00 0.62 -6.84
N HIS A 68 -8.41 -0.64 -6.72
CA HIS A 68 -7.95 -1.52 -5.64
C HIS A 68 -6.43 -1.68 -5.61
N ARG A 69 -5.81 -1.88 -6.79
CA ARG A 69 -4.35 -1.99 -6.89
C ARG A 69 -3.64 -0.70 -6.44
N LEU A 70 -4.15 0.46 -6.84
CA LEU A 70 -3.60 1.76 -6.43
C LEU A 70 -3.73 1.97 -4.92
N GLU A 71 -4.86 1.60 -4.32
CA GLU A 71 -5.02 1.65 -2.86
C GLU A 71 -4.02 0.74 -2.12
N GLU A 72 -3.79 -0.47 -2.62
CA GLU A 72 -2.81 -1.38 -2.03
C GLU A 72 -1.39 -0.82 -2.11
N GLU A 73 -1.01 -0.27 -3.26
CA GLU A 73 0.30 0.38 -3.43
C GLU A 73 0.45 1.59 -2.50
N GLN A 74 -0.59 2.40 -2.31
CA GLN A 74 -0.58 3.51 -1.37
C GLN A 74 -0.45 3.04 0.08
N LYS A 75 -1.21 2.02 0.50
CA LYS A 75 -1.11 1.41 1.83
C LYS A 75 0.30 0.88 2.09
N LEU A 76 0.92 0.24 1.10
CA LEU A 76 2.31 -0.26 1.21
C LEU A 76 3.32 0.88 1.35
N ARG A 77 3.17 1.97 0.59
CA ARG A 77 4.02 3.17 0.71
C ARG A 77 3.87 3.81 2.09
N GLU A 78 2.65 3.97 2.58
CA GLU A 78 2.42 4.48 3.94
C GLU A 78 3.05 3.59 5.01
N ILE A 79 2.93 2.27 4.91
CA ILE A 79 3.55 1.33 5.85
C ILE A 79 5.08 1.46 5.79
N ALA A 80 5.66 1.57 4.60
CA ALA A 80 7.10 1.75 4.42
C ALA A 80 7.59 3.07 5.03
N GLU A 81 6.85 4.17 4.84
CA GLU A 81 7.16 5.47 5.44
C GLU A 81 7.05 5.43 6.97
N ARG A 82 5.98 4.83 7.52
CA ARG A 82 5.83 4.65 8.96
C ARG A 82 6.99 3.86 9.55
N ARG A 83 7.45 2.78 8.88
CA ARG A 83 8.64 2.02 9.28
C ARG A 83 9.91 2.90 9.26
N ARG A 84 10.13 3.69 8.21
CA ARG A 84 11.27 4.61 8.12
C ARG A 84 11.28 5.64 9.25
N ARG A 85 10.12 6.22 9.59
CA ARG A 85 10.00 7.18 10.71
C ARG A 85 10.36 6.54 12.05
N ARG A 86 9.90 5.32 12.33
CA ARG A 86 10.26 4.58 13.56
C ARG A 86 11.76 4.34 13.65
N LEU A 87 12.38 3.88 12.57
CA LEU A 87 13.84 3.66 12.53
C LEU A 87 14.62 4.96 12.74
N MET A 88 14.19 6.07 12.13
CA MET A 88 14.82 7.38 12.35
C MET A 88 14.66 7.86 13.80
N GLN A 89 13.51 7.62 14.43
CA GLN A 89 13.27 7.99 15.83
C GLN A 89 14.12 7.17 16.80
N GLN A 90 14.23 5.86 16.56
CA GLN A 90 15.14 5.00 17.33
C GLN A 90 16.60 5.46 17.19
N ARG A 91 17.07 5.72 15.96
CA ARG A 91 18.43 6.26 15.73
C ARG A 91 18.67 7.58 16.45
N LYS A 92 17.71 8.51 16.43
CA LYS A 92 17.81 9.78 17.15
C LYS A 92 17.92 9.56 18.66
N SER A 93 17.10 8.69 19.24
CA SER A 93 17.18 8.39 20.67
C SER A 93 18.53 7.77 21.05
N ALA A 94 19.05 6.83 20.25
CA ALA A 94 20.36 6.23 20.49
C ALA A 94 21.50 7.25 20.37
N LEU A 95 21.47 8.13 19.35
CA LEU A 95 22.45 9.20 19.19
C LEU A 95 22.39 10.22 20.34
N VAL A 96 21.19 10.55 20.83
CA VAL A 96 21.03 11.44 21.98
C VAL A 96 21.69 10.83 23.22
N TRP A 97 21.47 9.55 23.52
CA TRP A 97 22.14 8.88 24.63
C TRP A 97 23.66 8.78 24.44
N MET A 98 24.13 8.50 23.22
CA MET A 98 25.57 8.45 22.91
C MET A 98 26.27 9.80 23.11
N VAL A 99 25.58 10.94 22.97
CA VAL A 99 26.17 12.27 23.17
C VAL A 99 25.94 12.79 24.59
N LEU A 100 24.73 12.62 25.14
CA LEU A 100 24.35 13.13 26.45
C LEU A 100 25.18 12.47 27.57
N VAL A 101 25.37 11.15 27.52
CA VAL A 101 26.07 10.41 28.59
C VAL A 101 27.53 10.86 28.70
N PRO A 102 28.34 10.91 27.63
CA PRO A 102 29.70 11.43 27.72
C PRO A 102 29.78 12.88 28.18
N VAL A 103 28.87 13.76 27.76
CA VAL A 103 28.89 15.19 28.14
C VAL A 103 28.56 15.38 29.62
N VAL A 104 27.49 14.76 30.12
CA VAL A 104 27.16 14.82 31.55
C VAL A 104 28.27 14.20 32.38
N PHE A 105 28.88 13.13 31.86
CA PHE A 105 29.97 12.43 32.52
C PHE A 105 31.28 13.24 32.57
N THR A 106 31.67 13.92 31.49
CA THR A 106 32.86 14.80 31.49
C THR A 106 32.67 15.99 32.42
N LEU A 107 31.46 16.57 32.47
CA LEU A 107 31.12 17.62 33.43
C LEU A 107 31.17 17.11 34.88
N PHE A 108 30.65 15.91 35.14
CA PHE A 108 30.71 15.28 36.46
C PHE A 108 32.17 15.00 36.88
N CYS A 109 32.98 14.43 36.00
CA CYS A 109 34.40 14.23 36.24
C CYS A 109 35.12 15.54 36.49
N TRP A 110 34.85 16.59 35.70
CA TRP A 110 35.45 17.90 35.92
C TRP A 110 35.13 18.47 37.30
N LEU A 111 33.86 18.39 37.72
CA LEU A 111 33.40 18.86 39.04
C LEU A 111 34.00 18.05 40.20
N VAL A 112 34.14 16.74 40.04
CA VAL A 112 34.64 15.83 41.09
C VAL A 112 36.18 15.84 41.14
N LEU A 113 36.88 15.76 39.99
CA LEU A 113 38.34 15.85 39.90
C LEU A 113 38.83 17.23 40.33
N GLY A 114 38.12 18.31 39.99
CA GLY A 114 38.45 19.67 40.44
C GLY A 114 38.47 19.81 41.97
N ARG A 115 37.72 18.96 42.69
CA ARG A 115 37.79 18.85 44.16
C ARG A 115 38.83 17.84 44.65
N LEU A 116 39.03 16.72 43.95
CA LEU A 116 39.88 15.60 44.42
C LEU A 116 41.38 15.75 44.14
N LEU A 117 41.78 16.53 43.12
CA LEU A 117 43.19 16.78 42.77
C LEU A 117 43.99 17.54 43.84
N ARG A 118 43.36 17.94 44.94
CA ARG A 118 44.04 18.53 46.10
C ARG A 118 44.64 17.49 47.05
N THR A 119 44.44 16.19 46.81
CA THR A 119 44.90 15.12 47.71
C THR A 119 45.64 14.00 46.96
N PRO A 120 46.73 13.44 47.52
CA PRO A 120 47.65 12.53 46.83
C PRO A 120 47.08 11.13 46.51
N HIS A 121 45.90 10.77 47.02
CA HIS A 121 45.26 9.46 46.77
C HIS A 121 44.32 9.43 45.55
N GLY A 122 44.11 10.57 44.86
CA GLY A 122 43.14 10.68 43.76
C GLY A 122 43.45 9.87 42.51
N PHE A 123 44.70 9.46 42.29
CA PHE A 123 45.16 8.77 41.08
C PHE A 123 44.65 7.32 40.95
N TRP A 124 44.50 6.59 42.06
CA TRP A 124 44.01 5.21 42.01
C TRP A 124 42.50 5.14 41.81
N VAL A 125 41.78 6.14 42.33
CA VAL A 125 40.33 6.28 42.15
C VAL A 125 40.00 6.59 40.69
N THR A 126 40.81 7.40 40.00
CA THR A 126 40.57 7.70 38.58
C THR A 126 40.75 6.48 37.69
N ILE A 127 41.76 5.63 37.94
CA ILE A 127 41.97 4.41 37.16
C ILE A 127 40.84 3.39 37.38
N ALA A 128 40.41 3.19 38.62
CA ALA A 128 39.30 2.26 38.92
C ALA A 128 37.99 2.73 38.28
N VAL A 129 37.69 4.04 38.37
CA VAL A 129 36.50 4.62 37.74
C VAL A 129 36.56 4.48 36.22
N VAL A 130 37.70 4.78 35.58
CA VAL A 130 37.87 4.62 34.12
C VAL A 130 37.69 3.17 33.68
N HIS A 131 38.17 2.20 34.45
CA HIS A 131 38.02 0.79 34.14
C HIS A 131 36.54 0.32 34.24
N ASP A 132 35.84 0.72 35.30
CA ASP A 132 34.40 0.42 35.45
C ASP A 132 33.57 1.06 34.33
N ILE A 133 33.96 2.23 33.84
CA ILE A 133 33.32 2.91 32.71
C ILE A 133 33.52 2.14 31.41
N ILE A 134 34.73 1.67 31.13
CA ILE A 134 34.98 0.85 29.93
C ILE A 134 34.14 -0.42 30.00
N PHE A 135 34.00 -1.02 31.19
CA PHE A 135 33.19 -2.21 31.41
C PHE A 135 31.69 -1.94 31.19
N VAL A 136 31.15 -0.85 31.75
CA VAL A 136 29.74 -0.45 31.59
C VAL A 136 29.41 -0.05 30.16
N MET A 137 30.30 0.69 29.48
CA MET A 137 30.11 1.06 28.08
C MET A 137 30.20 -0.16 27.14
N SER A 138 31.09 -1.11 27.44
CA SER A 138 31.18 -2.38 26.70
C SER A 138 29.97 -3.28 26.94
N GLY A 139 29.42 -3.26 28.17
CA GLY A 139 28.18 -3.94 28.51
C GLY A 139 26.98 -3.33 27.79
N LEU A 140 26.81 -2.01 27.88
CA LEU A 140 25.72 -1.27 27.23
C LEU A 140 25.78 -1.35 25.70
N ALA A 141 26.96 -1.43 25.08
CA ALA A 141 27.09 -1.68 23.64
C ALA A 141 26.54 -3.06 23.22
N ARG A 142 26.43 -4.01 24.15
CA ARG A 142 25.94 -5.38 23.91
C ARG A 142 24.42 -5.54 24.06
N TYR A 143 23.73 -4.55 24.63
CA TYR A 143 22.29 -4.60 24.88
C TYR A 143 21.34 -4.06 23.77
N PRO A 144 21.68 -3.13 22.86
CA PRO A 144 20.69 -2.50 21.99
C PRO A 144 20.18 -3.40 20.85
N TRP A 145 20.66 -4.63 20.72
CA TRP A 145 20.30 -5.56 19.65
C TRP A 145 19.50 -6.79 20.10
N ARG A 146 19.40 -7.08 21.41
CA ARG A 146 18.79 -8.33 21.88
C ARG A 146 17.26 -8.28 21.87
N GLU A 147 16.67 -7.12 22.13
CA GLU A 147 15.21 -6.94 22.15
C GLU A 147 14.61 -7.09 20.74
N ASP A 148 15.35 -6.60 19.73
CA ASP A 148 14.93 -6.58 18.32
C ASP A 148 14.97 -7.98 17.65
N LEU A 149 15.69 -8.94 18.25
CA LEU A 149 15.77 -10.34 17.82
C LEU A 149 14.66 -11.19 18.45
N VAL A 150 14.35 -10.95 19.72
CA VAL A 150 13.26 -11.65 20.43
C VAL A 150 11.89 -11.29 19.85
N ASP A 151 11.68 -10.02 19.48
CA ASP A 151 10.43 -9.59 18.84
C ASP A 151 10.26 -10.12 17.41
N ARG A 152 11.36 -10.38 16.69
CA ARG A 152 11.32 -11.03 15.37
C ARG A 152 11.04 -12.52 15.49
N LEU A 153 11.65 -13.20 16.46
CA LEU A 153 11.41 -14.62 16.72
C LEU A 153 9.97 -14.87 17.22
N SER A 154 9.43 -14.03 18.10
CA SER A 154 8.06 -14.20 18.62
C SER A 154 6.95 -14.00 17.58
N LYS A 155 7.23 -13.24 16.51
CA LYS A 155 6.33 -13.07 15.36
C LYS A 155 6.49 -14.14 14.28
N SER A 156 7.66 -14.75 14.18
CA SER A 156 7.91 -15.88 13.26
C SER A 156 7.18 -17.13 13.73
N ASP A 157 7.06 -17.33 15.04
CA ASP A 157 6.49 -18.53 15.65
C ASP A 157 4.94 -18.52 15.73
N ARG A 158 4.32 -17.47 15.18
CA ARG A 158 2.85 -17.27 15.18
C ARG A 158 2.22 -17.36 13.78
N ARG A 159 2.97 -17.85 12.79
CA ARG A 159 2.49 -18.25 11.46
C ARG A 159 2.59 -19.75 11.31
#